data_AF-A0A9D0ZY34-F1
#
_entry.id   AF-A0A9D0ZY34-F1
#
_cell.length_a   1.000
_cell.length_b   1.000
_cell.length_c   1.000
_cell.angle_alpha   90.00
_cell.angle_beta   90.00
_cell.angle_gamma   90.00
#
_symmetry.space_group_name_H-M   'P 1'
#
loop_
_entity.id
_entity.type
_entity.pdbx_description
1 polymer ?
#
loop_
_entity_poly.entity_id
_entity_poly.type
_entity_poly.pdbx_seq_one_letter_code
_entity_poly.pdbx_strand_id
1 'polypeptide(L)'
;MDQIRISKKEGRSIAYYVFMGCLMAAFTAIITVCMSIIKSRKEEAQDMEKIMNTIYAYLAESTEEEYNEIAEKIRQDLVLGKYYAKNKLEYLDYIPNTANDCVAEEHGSPMLLDLNTGAAYQLDFSEEEEQDGLSVSWGYDEISETGIQIVADFAQKSKRAEIDSKRGIVSVQRMKTLFCDDCICEILEINENTPLPELILFSGEMGKFYPVVNGGDYRFGGCQVEILYQESGCYELTAVS
;
A
#
# COMPACT_ATOMS: atom_id res chain seq x y z
N MET A 1 -60.45 47.35 -11.84
CA MET A 1 -59.11 46.88 -12.28
C MET A 1 -58.06 46.96 -11.17
N ASP A 2 -58.22 47.87 -10.19
CA ASP A 2 -57.27 48.05 -9.08
C ASP A 2 -57.33 46.98 -7.98
N GLN A 3 -58.49 46.43 -7.64
CA GLN A 3 -58.57 45.37 -6.62
C GLN A 3 -57.85 44.06 -7.03
N ILE A 4 -57.85 43.73 -8.33
CA ILE A 4 -57.12 42.55 -8.86
C ILE A 4 -55.60 42.76 -8.78
N ARG A 5 -55.13 44.02 -8.96
CA ARG A 5 -53.72 44.39 -8.83
C ARG A 5 -53.24 44.35 -7.38
N ILE A 6 -54.06 44.79 -6.43
CA ILE A 6 -53.75 44.78 -5.00
C ILE A 6 -53.67 43.32 -4.48
N SER A 7 -54.65 42.49 -4.82
CA SER A 7 -54.66 41.05 -4.46
C SER A 7 -53.46 40.27 -5.03
N LYS A 8 -53.06 40.55 -6.28
CA LYS A 8 -51.90 39.90 -6.93
C LYS A 8 -50.56 40.35 -6.34
N LYS A 9 -50.48 41.55 -5.77
CA LYS A 9 -49.28 42.09 -5.10
C LYS A 9 -49.13 41.49 -3.69
N GLU A 10 -50.22 41.32 -2.95
CA GLU A 10 -50.23 40.69 -1.63
C GLU A 10 -49.87 39.20 -1.69
N GLY A 11 -50.39 38.45 -2.67
CA GLY A 11 -50.03 37.04 -2.85
C GLY A 11 -48.55 36.81 -3.20
N ARG A 12 -47.94 37.71 -3.99
CA ARG A 12 -46.49 37.65 -4.30
C ARG A 12 -45.61 38.02 -3.11
N SER A 13 -46.08 38.93 -2.26
CA SER A 13 -45.42 39.29 -1.00
C SER A 13 -45.37 38.10 -0.03
N ILE A 14 -46.51 37.44 0.17
CA ILE A 14 -46.61 36.26 1.04
C ILE A 14 -45.73 35.11 0.52
N ALA A 15 -45.76 34.84 -0.79
CA ALA A 15 -44.93 33.80 -1.40
C ALA A 15 -43.42 34.09 -1.23
N TYR A 16 -43.01 35.36 -1.28
CA TYR A 16 -41.62 35.76 -1.04
C TYR A 16 -41.20 35.52 0.41
N TYR A 17 -42.03 35.89 1.39
CA TYR A 17 -41.72 35.62 2.80
C TYR A 17 -41.66 34.13 3.13
N VAL A 18 -42.54 33.32 2.55
CA VAL A 18 -42.50 31.85 2.70
C VAL A 18 -41.22 31.28 2.07
N PHE A 19 -40.87 31.71 0.86
CA PHE A 19 -39.65 31.26 0.18
C PHE A 19 -38.36 31.65 0.94
N MET A 20 -38.30 32.89 1.43
CA MET A 20 -37.17 33.35 2.25
C MET A 20 -37.10 32.61 3.59
N GLY A 21 -38.25 32.29 4.20
CA GLY A 21 -38.31 31.45 5.40
C GLY A 21 -37.74 30.04 5.17
N CYS A 22 -38.11 29.40 4.05
CA CYS A 22 -37.57 28.09 3.66
C CYS A 22 -36.06 28.14 3.38
N LEU A 23 -35.58 29.19 2.71
CA LEU A 23 -34.15 29.37 2.46
C LEU A 23 -33.36 29.52 3.75
N MET A 24 -33.84 30.35 4.69
CA MET A 24 -33.17 30.54 5.98
C MET A 24 -33.12 29.23 6.79
N ALA A 25 -34.22 28.46 6.79
CA ALA A 25 -34.24 27.15 7.44
C ALA A 25 -33.21 26.18 6.82
N ALA A 26 -33.13 26.12 5.49
CA ALA A 26 -32.14 25.29 4.79
C ALA A 26 -30.70 25.71 5.12
N PHE A 27 -30.39 27.01 5.13
CA PHE A 27 -29.07 27.52 5.52
C PHE A 27 -28.71 27.15 6.96
N THR A 28 -29.65 27.29 7.90
CA THR A 28 -29.40 26.91 9.29
C THR A 28 -29.13 25.42 9.43
N ALA A 29 -29.85 24.55 8.72
CA ALA A 29 -29.60 23.12 8.72
C ALA A 29 -28.21 22.78 8.16
N ILE A 30 -27.81 23.38 7.05
CA ILE A 30 -26.48 23.19 6.45
C ILE A 30 -25.37 23.60 7.43
N ILE A 31 -25.49 24.77 8.06
CA ILE A 31 -24.49 25.27 9.01
C ILE A 31 -24.37 24.32 10.21
N THR A 32 -25.48 23.81 10.74
CA THR A 32 -25.43 22.86 11.86
C THR A 32 -24.74 21.55 11.50
N VAL A 33 -24.98 21.00 10.30
CA VAL A 33 -24.30 19.79 9.82
C VAL A 33 -22.81 20.04 9.60
N CYS A 34 -22.44 21.17 8.99
CA CYS A 34 -21.03 21.53 8.79
C CYS A 34 -20.28 21.69 10.12
N MET A 35 -20.89 22.35 11.11
CA MET A 35 -20.29 22.48 12.44
C MET A 35 -20.13 21.12 13.14
N SER A 36 -21.11 20.22 13.01
CA SER A 36 -21.02 18.86 13.55
C SER A 36 -19.89 18.06 12.91
N ILE A 37 -19.69 18.16 11.59
CA ILE A 37 -18.59 17.47 10.88
C ILE A 37 -17.23 18.00 11.32
N ILE A 38 -17.07 19.33 11.39
CA ILE A 38 -15.81 19.95 11.85
C ILE A 38 -15.51 19.58 13.30
N LYS A 39 -16.54 19.56 14.15
CA LYS A 39 -16.42 19.16 15.55
C LYS A 39 -16.06 17.68 15.68
N SER A 40 -16.73 16.77 14.95
CA SER A 40 -16.41 15.33 14.93
C SER A 40 -14.96 15.09 14.55
N ARG A 41 -14.47 15.71 13.46
CA ARG A 41 -13.06 15.57 13.04
C ARG A 41 -12.07 16.10 14.09
N LYS A 42 -12.44 17.18 14.79
CA LYS A 42 -11.61 17.74 15.87
C LYS A 42 -11.64 16.84 17.11
N GLU A 43 -12.79 16.26 17.45
CA GLU A 43 -12.94 15.30 18.53
C GLU A 43 -12.16 14.01 18.23
N GLU A 44 -12.22 13.50 16.99
CA GLU A 44 -11.41 12.36 16.53
C GLU A 44 -9.90 12.64 16.63
N ALA A 45 -9.45 13.82 16.21
CA ALA A 45 -8.04 14.21 16.33
C ALA A 45 -7.60 14.33 17.80
N GLN A 46 -8.46 14.87 18.67
CA GLN A 46 -8.18 15.00 20.11
C GLN A 46 -8.22 13.66 20.84
N ASP A 47 -9.13 12.76 20.46
CA ASP A 47 -9.18 11.40 20.99
C ASP A 47 -7.93 10.60 20.58
N MET A 48 -7.44 10.79 19.35
CA MET A 48 -6.20 10.17 18.90
C MET A 48 -4.97 10.71 19.63
N GLU A 49 -4.88 12.02 19.84
CA GLU A 49 -3.81 12.65 20.63
C GLU A 49 -3.83 12.14 22.08
N LYS A 50 -5.02 11.95 22.65
CA LYS A 50 -5.20 11.40 24.01
C LYS A 50 -4.80 9.93 24.08
N ILE A 51 -5.17 9.11 23.10
CA ILE A 51 -4.73 7.71 23.01
C ILE A 51 -3.21 7.64 22.90
N MET A 52 -2.60 8.46 22.02
CA MET A 52 -1.14 8.51 21.86
C MET A 52 -0.43 8.97 23.13
N ASN A 53 -0.88 10.04 23.77
CA ASN A 53 -0.30 10.51 25.04
C ASN A 53 -0.49 9.50 26.17
N THR A 54 -1.59 8.73 26.15
CA THR A 54 -1.82 7.64 27.09
C THR A 54 -0.87 6.48 26.82
N ILE A 55 -0.66 6.08 25.56
CA ILE A 55 0.36 5.10 25.16
C ILE A 55 1.75 5.58 25.57
N TYR A 56 2.12 6.84 25.31
CA TYR A 56 3.40 7.41 25.72
C TYR A 56 3.58 7.44 27.24
N ALA A 57 2.55 7.80 28.00
CA ALA A 57 2.59 7.78 29.46
C ALA A 57 2.74 6.35 29.99
N TYR A 58 1.98 5.40 29.44
CA TYR A 58 2.15 3.98 29.77
C TYR A 58 3.55 3.49 29.41
N LEU A 59 4.07 3.78 28.21
CA LEU A 59 5.43 3.41 27.79
C LEU A 59 6.52 4.04 28.68
N ALA A 60 6.31 5.27 29.15
CA ALA A 60 7.24 5.97 30.04
C ALA A 60 7.22 5.44 31.48
N GLU A 61 6.09 4.88 31.92
CA GLU A 61 5.92 4.29 33.27
C GLU A 61 6.13 2.76 33.30
N SER A 62 6.17 2.10 32.14
CA SER A 62 6.31 0.64 32.02
C SER A 62 7.70 0.15 32.42
N THR A 63 7.75 -1.03 33.04
CA THR A 63 9.01 -1.79 33.20
C THR A 63 9.50 -2.35 31.85
N GLU A 64 10.80 -2.65 31.68
CA GLU A 64 11.36 -3.12 30.39
C GLU A 64 10.61 -4.34 29.80
N GLU A 65 10.04 -5.19 30.65
CA GLU A 65 9.32 -6.40 30.25
C GLU A 65 7.93 -6.10 29.68
N GLU A 66 7.17 -5.19 30.32
CA GLU A 66 5.85 -4.71 29.83
C GLU A 66 6.00 -3.83 28.59
N TYR A 67 7.08 -3.04 28.52
CA TYR A 67 7.43 -2.29 27.31
C TYR A 67 7.67 -3.23 26.13
N ASN A 68 8.44 -4.31 26.35
CA ASN A 68 8.73 -5.28 25.31
C ASN A 68 7.48 -6.02 24.85
N GLU A 69 6.54 -6.35 25.75
CA GLU A 69 5.26 -6.99 25.39
C GLU A 69 4.36 -6.06 24.54
N ILE A 70 4.26 -4.79 24.92
CA ILE A 70 3.47 -3.79 24.16
C ILE A 70 4.14 -3.51 22.81
N ALA A 71 5.46 -3.34 22.79
CA ALA A 71 6.21 -3.13 21.55
C ALA A 71 6.15 -4.36 20.64
N GLU A 72 6.18 -5.57 21.20
CA GLU A 72 5.99 -6.82 20.46
C GLU A 72 4.58 -6.90 19.86
N LYS A 73 3.55 -6.53 20.62
CA LYS A 73 2.17 -6.50 20.12
C LYS A 73 1.98 -5.48 19.00
N ILE A 74 2.54 -4.28 19.13
CA ILE A 74 2.55 -3.27 18.07
C ILE A 74 3.32 -3.77 16.84
N ARG A 75 4.48 -4.41 17.03
CA ARG A 75 5.22 -5.02 15.91
C ARG A 75 4.41 -6.11 15.23
N GLN A 76 3.75 -7.00 15.99
CA GLN A 76 2.89 -8.04 15.44
C GLN A 76 1.69 -7.46 14.67
N ASP A 77 1.09 -6.36 15.15
CA ASP A 77 -0.06 -5.74 14.48
C ASP A 77 0.32 -5.01 13.17
N LEU A 78 1.56 -4.50 13.10
CA LEU A 78 2.16 -3.83 11.94
C LEU A 78 2.84 -4.78 10.94
N VAL A 79 2.90 -6.05 11.31
CA VAL A 79 3.38 -7.14 10.47
C VAL A 79 2.16 -7.75 9.77
N LEU A 80 2.07 -7.53 8.46
CA LEU A 80 1.00 -8.01 7.61
C LEU A 80 1.29 -9.47 7.26
N GLY A 81 0.40 -10.39 7.64
CA GLY A 81 0.54 -11.82 7.30
C GLY A 81 0.15 -12.14 5.86
N LYS A 82 0.06 -13.44 5.53
CA LYS A 82 -0.27 -13.97 4.19
C LYS A 82 -1.58 -13.46 3.55
N TYR A 83 -2.42 -12.77 4.30
CA TYR A 83 -3.65 -12.15 3.81
C TYR A 83 -3.71 -10.72 4.34
N TYR A 84 -3.59 -9.76 3.43
CA TYR A 84 -3.70 -8.35 3.76
C TYR A 84 -5.18 -7.99 3.98
N ALA A 85 -5.45 -7.17 5.00
CA ALA A 85 -6.80 -6.71 5.30
C ALA A 85 -6.90 -5.21 4.99
N LYS A 86 -7.73 -4.87 4.01
CA LYS A 86 -7.97 -3.49 3.51
C LYS A 86 -8.29 -2.45 4.58
N ASN A 87 -8.79 -2.87 5.74
CA ASN A 87 -9.06 -2.02 6.90
C ASN A 87 -7.80 -1.60 7.69
N LYS A 88 -6.59 -1.97 7.24
CA LYS A 88 -5.33 -1.57 7.87
C LYS A 88 -4.61 -0.40 7.21
N LEU A 89 -5.09 0.12 6.06
CA LEU A 89 -4.49 1.29 5.39
C LEU A 89 -4.50 2.55 6.29
N GLU A 90 -5.54 2.72 7.12
CA GLU A 90 -5.68 3.86 8.04
C GLU A 90 -4.53 3.94 9.06
N TYR A 91 -3.79 2.84 9.28
CA TYR A 91 -2.65 2.82 10.19
C TYR A 91 -1.33 3.29 9.56
N LEU A 92 -1.26 3.40 8.22
CA LEU A 92 -0.06 3.82 7.50
C LEU A 92 0.35 5.25 7.85
N ASP A 93 -0.61 6.13 8.11
CA ASP A 93 -0.37 7.54 8.42
C ASP A 93 0.34 7.74 9.77
N TYR A 94 0.23 6.77 10.69
CA TYR A 94 0.89 6.84 11.99
C TYR A 94 2.35 6.37 11.96
N ILE A 95 2.79 5.74 10.88
CA ILE A 95 4.19 5.36 10.67
C ILE A 95 4.82 6.38 9.73
N PRO A 96 5.76 7.21 10.22
CA PRO A 96 6.42 8.19 9.37
C PRO A 96 7.19 7.46 8.26
N ASN A 97 7.03 7.94 7.04
CA ASN A 97 7.88 7.52 5.94
C ASN A 97 9.27 8.15 6.11
N THR A 98 10.30 7.32 6.07
CA THR A 98 11.71 7.70 6.21
C THR A 98 12.55 7.25 5.02
N ALA A 99 11.91 6.80 3.94
CA ALA A 99 12.59 6.52 2.68
C ALA A 99 13.20 7.82 2.16
N ASN A 100 14.50 7.80 1.86
CA ASN A 100 15.18 8.93 1.25
C ASN A 100 14.84 9.01 -0.25
N ASP A 101 14.88 7.86 -0.92
CA ASP A 101 14.51 7.66 -2.33
C ASP A 101 13.61 6.43 -2.42
N CYS A 102 12.63 6.44 -3.33
CA CYS A 102 11.71 5.33 -3.50
C CYS A 102 12.33 4.28 -4.43
N VAL A 103 12.42 3.03 -3.98
CA VAL A 103 12.96 1.91 -4.80
C VAL A 103 12.21 1.76 -6.13
N ALA A 104 10.92 2.10 -6.19
CA ALA A 104 10.12 2.01 -7.41
C ALA A 104 10.31 3.19 -8.39
N GLU A 105 11.07 4.23 -8.04
CA GLU A 105 11.27 5.41 -8.90
C GLU A 105 12.56 5.34 -9.75
N GLU A 106 13.47 4.39 -9.48
CA GLU A 106 14.82 4.38 -10.05
C GLU A 106 15.05 3.45 -11.25
N HIS A 107 14.03 2.82 -11.83
CA HIS A 107 14.26 1.68 -12.73
C HIS A 107 13.51 1.76 -14.06
N GLY A 108 14.22 1.49 -15.15
CA GLY A 108 13.63 1.30 -16.49
C GLY A 108 13.28 -0.16 -16.80
N SER A 109 14.03 -1.09 -16.23
CA SER A 109 13.90 -2.53 -16.46
C SER A 109 12.86 -3.21 -15.56
N PRO A 110 12.28 -4.35 -15.99
CA PRO A 110 11.42 -5.17 -15.13
C PRO A 110 12.23 -5.83 -14.01
N MET A 111 11.70 -5.79 -12.79
CA MET A 111 12.36 -6.29 -11.58
C MET A 111 11.43 -7.09 -10.69
N LEU A 112 11.99 -8.02 -9.94
CA LEU A 112 11.38 -8.62 -8.76
C LEU A 112 11.87 -7.86 -7.52
N LEU A 113 10.97 -7.34 -6.70
CA LEU A 113 11.27 -6.54 -5.53
C LEU A 113 10.82 -7.26 -4.26
N ASP A 114 11.69 -7.28 -3.25
CA ASP A 114 11.38 -7.71 -1.89
C ASP A 114 10.92 -6.52 -1.05
N LEU A 115 9.71 -6.61 -0.49
CA LEU A 115 9.07 -5.52 0.23
C LEU A 115 9.65 -5.27 1.63
N ASN A 116 10.34 -6.25 2.21
CA ASN A 116 10.92 -6.14 3.55
C ASN A 116 12.37 -5.69 3.52
N THR A 117 13.12 -6.10 2.49
CA THR A 117 14.55 -5.81 2.38
C THR A 117 14.85 -4.69 1.38
N GLY A 118 13.96 -4.46 0.41
CA GLY A 118 14.20 -3.55 -0.71
C GLY A 118 15.12 -4.14 -1.77
N ALA A 119 15.47 -5.42 -1.67
CA ALA A 119 16.29 -6.09 -2.67
C ALA A 119 15.56 -6.10 -4.01
N ALA A 120 16.26 -5.67 -5.06
CA ALA A 120 15.73 -5.56 -6.41
C ALA A 120 16.52 -6.47 -7.36
N TYR A 121 15.82 -7.40 -8.00
CA TYR A 121 16.41 -8.38 -8.91
C TYR A 121 15.93 -8.10 -10.34
N GLN A 122 16.84 -7.69 -11.22
CA GLN A 122 16.51 -7.42 -12.62
C GLN A 122 16.17 -8.72 -13.37
N LEU A 123 15.08 -8.68 -14.14
CA LEU A 123 14.53 -9.83 -14.86
C LEU A 123 14.89 -9.85 -16.36
N ASP A 124 15.25 -8.70 -16.93
CA ASP A 124 15.69 -8.59 -18.32
C ASP A 124 17.21 -8.77 -18.46
N PHE A 125 17.67 -8.79 -19.72
CA PHE A 125 19.08 -8.99 -20.10
C PHE A 125 19.70 -7.74 -20.76
N SER A 126 19.05 -6.58 -20.65
CA SER A 126 19.38 -5.38 -21.43
C SER A 126 20.78 -4.80 -21.16
N GLU A 127 21.39 -5.12 -20.01
CA GLU A 127 22.75 -4.66 -19.64
C GLU A 127 23.84 -5.75 -19.76
N GLU A 128 23.49 -7.01 -20.05
CA GLU A 128 24.39 -8.18 -19.91
C GLU A 128 24.84 -8.78 -21.27
N GLU A 129 24.90 -7.97 -22.34
CA GLU A 129 25.12 -8.43 -23.73
C GLU A 129 26.45 -9.16 -24.02
N GLU A 130 27.41 -9.19 -23.10
CA GLU A 130 28.73 -9.83 -23.30
C GLU A 130 29.06 -11.00 -22.35
N GLN A 131 28.12 -11.47 -21.52
CA GLN A 131 28.37 -12.64 -20.66
C GLN A 131 27.99 -13.96 -21.34
N ASP A 132 28.96 -14.86 -21.47
CA ASP A 132 28.74 -16.26 -21.85
C ASP A 132 28.78 -17.14 -20.58
N GLY A 133 27.77 -17.99 -20.39
CA GLY A 133 27.68 -18.91 -19.24
C GLY A 133 26.43 -18.75 -18.36
N LEU A 134 26.56 -19.16 -17.09
CA LEU A 134 25.50 -19.10 -16.07
C LEU A 134 25.93 -18.13 -14.96
N SER A 135 25.02 -17.24 -14.54
CA SER A 135 25.17 -16.50 -13.28
C SER A 135 24.17 -17.00 -12.24
N VAL A 136 24.57 -16.94 -10.96
CA VAL A 136 23.69 -17.30 -9.84
C VAL A 136 23.75 -16.21 -8.78
N SER A 137 22.58 -15.74 -8.36
CA SER A 137 22.40 -14.79 -7.25
C SER A 137 21.39 -15.32 -6.24
N TRP A 138 21.43 -14.75 -5.03
CA TRP A 138 20.69 -15.28 -3.87
C TRP A 138 20.24 -14.13 -2.97
N GLY A 139 19.12 -14.32 -2.30
CA GLY A 139 18.56 -13.39 -1.34
C GLY A 139 17.88 -14.10 -0.17
N TYR A 140 17.82 -13.42 0.97
CA TYR A 140 17.11 -13.92 2.15
C TYR A 140 16.51 -12.77 2.94
N ASP A 141 15.22 -12.89 3.26
CA ASP A 141 14.52 -12.01 4.20
C ASP A 141 14.28 -12.72 5.53
N GLU A 142 14.81 -12.15 6.61
CA GLU A 142 14.64 -12.66 7.97
C GLU A 142 13.20 -12.51 8.48
N ILE A 143 12.43 -11.54 7.98
CA ILE A 143 11.07 -11.27 8.46
C ILE A 143 10.08 -12.30 7.92
N SER A 144 10.05 -12.48 6.60
CA SER A 144 9.20 -13.48 5.95
C SER A 144 9.80 -14.89 5.98
N GLU A 145 11.08 -15.02 6.34
CA GLU A 145 11.91 -16.20 6.14
C GLU A 145 11.89 -16.69 4.68
N THR A 146 11.83 -15.75 3.72
CA THR A 146 11.78 -16.05 2.29
C THR A 146 13.20 -16.13 1.73
N GLY A 147 13.53 -17.27 1.12
CA GLY A 147 14.76 -17.47 0.36
C GLY A 147 14.52 -17.31 -1.13
N ILE A 148 15.45 -16.67 -1.83
CA ILE A 148 15.39 -16.48 -3.29
C ILE A 148 16.71 -16.95 -3.89
N GLN A 149 16.64 -17.73 -4.95
CA GLN A 149 17.77 -18.10 -5.79
C GLN A 149 17.44 -17.79 -7.23
N ILE A 150 18.29 -17.03 -7.92
CA ILE A 150 18.11 -16.68 -9.33
C ILE A 150 19.28 -17.22 -10.14
N VAL A 151 18.96 -17.98 -11.18
CA VAL A 151 19.91 -18.50 -12.16
C VAL A 151 19.64 -17.83 -13.49
N ALA A 152 20.63 -17.12 -14.04
CA ALA A 152 20.57 -16.58 -15.39
C ALA A 152 21.34 -17.48 -16.36
N ASP A 153 20.67 -17.93 -17.42
CA ASP A 153 21.27 -18.57 -18.58
C ASP A 153 21.34 -17.56 -19.73
N PHE A 154 22.54 -17.03 -19.95
CA PHE A 154 22.78 -16.03 -20.98
C PHE A 154 22.71 -16.60 -22.41
N ALA A 155 23.01 -17.89 -22.57
CA ALA A 155 22.93 -18.54 -23.88
C ALA A 155 21.46 -18.71 -24.33
N GLN A 156 20.56 -18.98 -23.38
CA GLN A 156 19.12 -19.10 -23.62
C GLN A 156 18.35 -17.80 -23.44
N LYS A 157 19.01 -16.72 -22.98
CA LYS A 157 18.37 -15.45 -22.58
C LYS A 157 17.18 -15.69 -21.65
N SER A 158 17.41 -16.52 -20.61
CA SER A 158 16.38 -16.84 -19.62
C SER A 158 16.89 -16.75 -18.19
N LYS A 159 16.10 -16.15 -17.29
CA LYS A 159 16.35 -16.12 -15.84
C LYS A 159 15.30 -16.99 -15.16
N ARG A 160 15.74 -17.86 -14.25
CA ARG A 160 14.86 -18.65 -13.38
C ARG A 160 15.08 -18.24 -11.95
N ALA A 161 14.03 -17.81 -11.27
CA ALA A 161 14.03 -17.57 -9.84
C ALA A 161 13.25 -18.68 -9.12
N GLU A 162 13.89 -19.32 -8.14
CA GLU A 162 13.26 -20.23 -7.19
C GLU A 162 13.08 -19.48 -5.86
N ILE A 163 11.85 -19.45 -5.37
CA ILE A 163 11.45 -18.68 -4.19
C ILE A 163 10.84 -19.64 -3.17
N ASP A 164 11.46 -19.81 -2.01
CA ASP A 164 10.94 -20.58 -0.88
C ASP A 164 10.37 -19.61 0.17
N SER A 165 9.04 -19.49 0.25
CA SER A 165 8.36 -18.64 1.24
C SER A 165 7.76 -19.45 2.37
N LYS A 166 8.20 -19.14 3.59
CA LYS A 166 7.72 -19.79 4.81
C LYS A 166 6.61 -19.01 5.47
N ARG A 167 6.93 -17.83 6.02
CA ARG A 167 5.98 -17.05 6.81
C ARG A 167 5.06 -16.21 5.94
N GLY A 168 5.54 -15.71 4.80
CA GLY A 168 4.75 -14.88 3.86
C GLY A 168 4.25 -13.60 4.51
N ILE A 169 5.18 -12.82 5.06
CA ILE A 169 4.91 -11.70 5.94
C ILE A 169 5.53 -10.43 5.36
N VAL A 170 4.85 -9.29 5.48
CA VAL A 170 5.37 -7.96 5.10
C VAL A 170 5.36 -7.00 6.29
N SER A 171 6.46 -6.28 6.48
CA SER A 171 6.61 -5.25 7.50
C SER A 171 6.40 -3.87 6.89
N VAL A 172 5.28 -3.24 7.25
CA VAL A 172 4.98 -1.85 6.85
C VAL A 172 6.08 -0.89 7.30
N GLN A 173 6.65 -1.12 8.50
CA GLN A 173 7.75 -0.30 9.01
C GLN A 173 8.97 -0.37 8.10
N ARG A 174 9.29 -1.54 7.55
CA ARG A 174 10.38 -1.69 6.57
C ARG A 174 10.01 -1.06 5.24
N MET A 175 8.81 -1.29 4.72
CA MET A 175 8.35 -0.65 3.49
C MET A 175 8.46 0.88 3.56
N LYS A 176 8.10 1.50 4.69
CA LYS A 176 8.21 2.94 4.96
C LYS A 176 9.66 3.46 5.05
N THR A 177 10.66 2.58 4.96
CA THR A 177 12.10 2.96 4.81
C THR A 177 12.60 2.81 3.37
N LEU A 178 11.79 2.24 2.48
CA LEU A 178 12.18 1.80 1.13
C LEU A 178 11.32 2.42 0.01
N PHE A 179 10.03 2.62 0.26
CA PHE A 179 9.05 3.04 -0.72
C PHE A 179 8.33 4.30 -0.24
N CYS A 180 7.91 5.17 -1.18
CA CYS A 180 7.02 6.29 -0.88
C CYS A 180 5.61 5.80 -0.54
N ASP A 181 4.82 6.63 0.14
CA ASP A 181 3.49 6.24 0.62
C ASP A 181 2.52 5.85 -0.50
N ASP A 182 2.62 6.51 -1.65
CA ASP A 182 1.81 6.21 -2.83
C ASP A 182 2.13 4.80 -3.37
N CYS A 183 3.42 4.45 -3.48
CA CYS A 183 3.85 3.11 -3.90
C CYS A 183 3.43 2.05 -2.89
N ILE A 184 3.57 2.31 -1.58
CA ILE A 184 3.13 1.38 -0.54
C ILE A 184 1.63 1.11 -0.67
N CYS A 185 0.81 2.15 -0.88
CA CYS A 185 -0.63 1.99 -1.08
C CYS A 185 -0.92 1.11 -2.31
N GLU A 186 -0.30 1.38 -3.46
CA GLU A 186 -0.51 0.60 -4.68
C GLU A 186 -0.12 -0.88 -4.50
N ILE A 187 1.06 -1.14 -3.92
CA ILE A 187 1.56 -2.49 -3.63
C ILE A 187 0.58 -3.25 -2.73
N LEU A 188 0.09 -2.61 -1.67
CA LEU A 188 -0.83 -3.24 -0.73
C LEU A 188 -2.21 -3.52 -1.36
N GLU A 189 -2.68 -2.66 -2.26
CA GLU A 189 -3.95 -2.84 -2.96
C GLU A 189 -3.93 -4.05 -3.91
N ILE A 190 -2.84 -4.24 -4.66
CA ILE A 190 -2.75 -5.37 -5.61
C ILE A 190 -2.46 -6.72 -4.93
N ASN A 191 -1.86 -6.70 -3.74
CA ASN A 191 -1.49 -7.89 -2.98
C ASN A 191 -2.55 -8.34 -1.96
N GLU A 192 -3.77 -7.79 -2.01
CA GLU A 192 -4.82 -8.08 -1.00
C GLU A 192 -5.07 -9.59 -0.81
N ASN A 193 -5.06 -10.35 -1.90
CA ASN A 193 -5.39 -11.77 -1.91
C ASN A 193 -4.27 -12.65 -2.49
N THR A 194 -3.03 -12.17 -2.45
CA THR A 194 -1.90 -12.86 -3.07
C THR A 194 -1.20 -13.75 -2.05
N PRO A 195 -0.79 -14.96 -2.44
CA PRO A 195 -0.16 -15.91 -1.53
C PRO A 195 1.31 -15.56 -1.18
N LEU A 196 1.95 -14.70 -1.96
CA LEU A 196 3.28 -14.14 -1.75
C LEU A 196 3.19 -12.60 -1.67
N PRO A 197 2.66 -12.04 -0.58
CA PRO A 197 2.57 -10.59 -0.46
C PRO A 197 3.94 -9.91 -0.35
N GLU A 198 5.00 -10.63 0.04
CA GLU A 198 6.34 -10.08 0.30
C GLU A 198 7.21 -9.84 -0.94
N LEU A 199 6.83 -10.41 -2.08
CA LEU A 199 7.52 -10.22 -3.36
C LEU A 199 6.56 -9.63 -4.37
N ILE A 200 7.03 -8.61 -5.09
CA ILE A 200 6.24 -7.93 -6.12
C ILE A 200 7.05 -7.81 -7.40
N LEU A 201 6.37 -7.97 -8.53
CA LEU A 201 6.95 -7.61 -9.82
C LEU A 201 6.73 -6.13 -10.06
N PHE A 202 7.77 -5.43 -10.53
CA PHE A 202 7.72 -4.03 -10.89
C PHE A 202 8.17 -3.85 -12.33
N SER A 203 7.35 -3.14 -13.12
CA SER A 203 7.71 -2.72 -14.47
C SER A 203 8.14 -1.26 -14.45
N GLY A 204 9.45 -1.03 -14.57
CA GLY A 204 10.03 0.31 -14.67
C GLY A 204 9.45 1.14 -15.82
N GLU A 205 9.36 0.55 -17.02
CA GLU A 205 8.78 1.21 -18.20
C GLU A 205 7.34 1.71 -17.99
N MET A 206 6.52 0.90 -17.31
CA MET A 206 5.11 1.21 -17.10
C MET A 206 4.84 1.95 -15.78
N GLY A 207 5.80 1.96 -14.85
CA GLY A 207 5.64 2.45 -13.49
C GLY A 207 4.54 1.72 -12.74
N LYS A 208 4.47 0.38 -12.86
CA LYS A 208 3.37 -0.43 -12.33
C LYS A 208 3.84 -1.68 -11.60
N PHE A 209 3.09 -2.04 -10.57
CA PHE A 209 3.31 -3.25 -9.79
C PHE A 209 2.38 -4.38 -10.21
N TYR A 210 2.88 -5.62 -10.11
CA TYR A 210 2.17 -6.84 -10.47
C TYR A 210 2.40 -7.91 -9.40
N PRO A 211 1.35 -8.61 -8.98
CA PRO A 211 1.47 -9.59 -7.90
C PRO A 211 2.18 -10.86 -8.35
N VAL A 212 2.85 -11.54 -7.41
CA VAL A 212 3.41 -12.88 -7.67
C VAL A 212 2.36 -13.94 -7.35
N VAL A 213 1.71 -14.46 -8.40
CA VAL A 213 0.62 -15.45 -8.28
C VAL A 213 0.86 -16.66 -9.18
N ASN A 214 0.37 -17.82 -8.75
CA ASN A 214 0.45 -19.04 -9.56
C ASN A 214 -0.32 -18.89 -10.88
N GLY A 215 0.32 -19.25 -11.99
CA GLY A 215 -0.22 -19.06 -13.33
C GLY A 215 -0.15 -17.61 -13.83
N GLY A 216 0.59 -16.73 -13.13
CA GLY A 216 0.88 -15.40 -13.62
C GLY A 216 1.70 -15.46 -14.91
N ASP A 217 1.27 -14.72 -15.93
CA ASP A 217 1.96 -14.54 -17.21
C ASP A 217 1.95 -13.04 -17.53
N TYR A 218 3.11 -12.41 -17.41
CA TYR A 218 3.29 -10.97 -17.55
C TYR A 218 4.26 -10.65 -18.69
N ARG A 219 4.04 -9.52 -19.37
CA ARG A 219 4.90 -9.06 -20.46
C ARG A 219 5.35 -7.63 -20.23
N PHE A 220 6.66 -7.41 -20.21
CA PHE A 220 7.32 -6.13 -19.94
C PHE A 220 8.40 -5.88 -20.98
N GLY A 221 8.34 -4.81 -21.80
CA GLY A 221 9.47 -4.38 -22.63
C GLY A 221 10.15 -5.42 -23.54
N GLY A 222 9.49 -6.54 -23.87
CA GLY A 222 10.07 -7.68 -24.62
C GLY A 222 10.41 -8.91 -23.77
N CYS A 223 10.43 -8.78 -22.45
CA CYS A 223 10.54 -9.87 -21.48
C CYS A 223 9.15 -10.47 -21.18
N GLN A 224 9.04 -11.80 -21.26
CA GLN A 224 7.88 -12.55 -20.77
C GLN A 224 8.24 -13.26 -19.47
N VAL A 225 7.39 -13.10 -18.45
CA VAL A 225 7.56 -13.66 -17.12
C VAL A 225 6.42 -14.61 -16.80
N GLU A 226 6.73 -15.89 -16.64
CA GLU A 226 5.79 -16.94 -16.24
C GLU A 226 6.06 -17.39 -14.80
N ILE A 227 5.00 -17.57 -14.01
CA ILE A 227 5.08 -17.91 -12.59
C ILE A 227 4.31 -19.21 -12.33
N LEU A 228 5.00 -20.18 -11.75
CA LEU A 228 4.46 -21.51 -11.44
C LEU A 228 4.68 -21.86 -9.98
N TYR A 229 3.65 -22.35 -9.31
CA TYR A 229 3.75 -22.91 -7.97
C TYR A 229 4.09 -24.40 -8.04
N GLN A 230 5.19 -24.82 -7.42
CA GLN A 230 5.75 -26.18 -7.57
C GLN A 230 5.41 -27.13 -6.40
N GLU A 231 4.49 -26.76 -5.51
CA GLU A 231 4.17 -27.39 -4.21
C GLU A 231 5.13 -26.98 -3.08
N SER A 232 4.64 -27.00 -1.83
CA SER A 232 5.42 -26.71 -0.60
C SER A 232 5.93 -25.27 -0.40
N GLY A 233 5.19 -24.24 -0.82
CA GLY A 233 5.61 -22.84 -0.60
C GLY A 233 6.68 -22.35 -1.58
N CYS A 234 7.09 -23.22 -2.51
CA CYS A 234 8.06 -22.89 -3.56
C CYS A 234 7.37 -22.37 -4.82
N TYR A 235 7.87 -21.24 -5.32
CA TYR A 235 7.49 -20.66 -6.61
C TYR A 235 8.68 -20.67 -7.55
N GLU A 236 8.43 -21.03 -8.80
CA GLU A 236 9.38 -20.86 -9.90
C GLU A 236 8.88 -19.74 -10.80
N LEU A 237 9.74 -18.76 -11.04
CA LEU A 237 9.50 -17.66 -11.96
C LEU A 237 10.51 -17.75 -13.09
N THR A 238 10.02 -17.80 -14.33
CA THR A 238 10.85 -17.87 -15.53
C THR A 238 10.66 -16.61 -16.36
N ALA A 239 11.73 -15.84 -16.53
CA ALA A 239 11.77 -14.67 -17.39
C ALA A 239 12.55 -14.99 -18.67
N VAL A 240 11.99 -14.69 -19.84
CA VAL A 240 12.60 -14.95 -21.16
C VAL A 240 12.55 -13.67 -22.00
N SER A 241 13.65 -13.32 -22.67
CA SER A 241 13.77 -12.14 -23.54
C SER A 241 14.12 -12.50 -24.99
#